data_AF-A0A832RHW3-F1
#
_entry.id   AF-A0A832RHW3-F1
#
_cell.length_a   1.000
_cell.length_b   1.000
_cell.length_c   1.000
_cell.angle_alpha   90.00
_cell.angle_beta   90.00
_cell.angle_gamma   90.00
#
_symmetry.space_group_name_H-M   'P 1'
#
loop_
_entity.id
_entity.type
_entity.pdbx_description
1 polymer ?
#
loop_
_entity_poly.entity_id
_entity_poly.type
_entity_poly.pdbx_seq_one_letter_code
_entity_poly.pdbx_strand_id
1 'polypeptide(L)'
;MYNSSSQSNGPPPNAGKLIRFGIVVAIGIAVLIMIGNQGVILSMNMSEFSSQFTKPLQYSLISAVVLAAIALVNVDVKNRSSVVWYSINVMITFLNRSRSDPVSKNISSFREYKMSIPQFTIWQLTKIFLFGAFFVNIMFGLGLTYILEGNDLGVNKLPELFSLPFGTPQGSDGAQTVIELIPTLTLIIPPILGVIGIRLVIYVGFHSIIRVLTSYIYDSSQGKPKFLNYVSTIEAVIGIGIIWAGINMFFTEQIDYNTKYVIGGTLAAGSALVGFSIFDKIRSKVLTHPIKRDLYIRIFALIAIGIIAGSIMAVNNSIADTRKIEYLGPYTQQQISLNRYLAELDKVKVTPNDVKLTSVSPNNIKSYIESNKDVLDSIRIWDWEAAFAKLKPEIGLIPYITFGDNDILRFNNTLYWTASMKPVVPNTVSLENRWYNEHLVYTHVPKGFLTLEATSGQSVKTEDLFPQRLIYYGEGGLFHETWSAFPANRGGTSAEIDKAVYSGNGGITLSPPLSWVFEPNFLLSYPSTSVHVMRYKDVYDRMETLYPYFLYELFGQKLDIYPVTDGKNTYWLVPLIIGFDTRSVPYSMGNPYLRLVGFALVDTYNGDIQLLKSGD
;
A
#
# COMPACT_ATOMS: atom_id res chain seq x y z
N MET A 1 63.13 -21.70 55.48
CA MET A 1 63.14 -20.42 54.74
C MET A 1 61.96 -20.43 53.78
N TYR A 2 60.81 -19.98 54.28
CA TYR A 2 60.11 -18.71 53.94
C TYR A 2 59.04 -18.93 52.86
N ASN A 3 57.78 -19.21 53.21
CA ASN A 3 56.65 -18.36 53.66
C ASN A 3 55.82 -17.72 52.53
N SER A 4 54.52 -18.07 52.57
CA SER A 4 53.29 -17.48 52.03
C SER A 4 53.30 -16.23 51.14
N SER A 5 52.48 -16.27 50.07
CA SER A 5 51.30 -15.39 50.00
C SER A 5 50.23 -15.95 49.05
N SER A 6 49.04 -16.12 49.62
CA SER A 6 47.77 -16.36 48.97
C SER A 6 47.28 -15.09 48.26
N GLN A 7 47.00 -15.16 46.96
CA GLN A 7 45.96 -14.34 46.33
C GLN A 7 45.46 -15.05 45.06
N SER A 8 44.38 -15.81 45.24
CA SER A 8 43.49 -16.23 44.18
C SER A 8 42.79 -14.98 43.64
N ASN A 9 43.22 -14.49 42.47
CA ASN A 9 42.41 -13.56 41.70
C ASN A 9 41.25 -14.36 41.09
N GLY A 10 40.10 -14.35 41.77
CA GLY A 10 38.84 -14.78 41.17
C GLY A 10 38.56 -14.01 39.87
N PRO A 11 37.79 -14.58 38.93
CA PRO A 11 37.43 -13.88 37.69
C PRO A 11 36.76 -12.54 38.06
N PRO A 12 37.05 -11.44 37.33
CA PRO A 12 36.64 -10.10 37.75
C PRO A 12 35.12 -10.05 37.96
N PRO A 13 34.65 -9.50 39.09
CA PRO A 13 33.23 -9.47 39.39
C PRO A 13 32.52 -8.52 38.42
N ASN A 14 31.38 -8.97 37.90
CA ASN A 14 30.30 -8.13 37.38
C ASN A 14 30.55 -7.20 36.17
N ALA A 15 31.75 -7.09 35.60
CA ALA A 15 31.97 -6.25 34.41
C ALA A 15 31.06 -6.65 33.23
N GLY A 16 30.90 -7.95 32.97
CA GLY A 16 29.99 -8.44 31.93
C GLY A 16 28.49 -8.19 32.20
N LYS A 17 28.08 -8.15 33.49
CA LYS A 17 26.70 -7.79 33.87
C LYS A 17 26.46 -6.29 33.76
N LEU A 18 27.44 -5.47 34.15
CA LEU A 18 27.41 -4.01 34.03
C LEU A 18 27.42 -3.57 32.55
N ILE A 19 28.20 -4.23 31.70
CA ILE A 19 28.19 -3.98 30.24
C ILE A 19 26.84 -4.37 29.64
N ARG A 20 26.29 -5.55 29.97
CA ARG A 20 24.95 -5.95 29.50
C ARG A 20 23.85 -5.00 29.99
N PHE A 21 23.92 -4.58 31.24
CA PHE A 21 22.99 -3.60 31.79
C PHE A 21 23.13 -2.24 31.10
N GLY A 22 24.35 -1.77 30.88
CA GLY A 22 24.64 -0.53 30.12
C GLY A 22 24.13 -0.60 28.68
N ILE A 23 24.28 -1.74 27.99
CA ILE A 23 23.71 -1.97 26.66
C ILE A 23 22.18 -1.93 26.70
N VAL A 24 21.54 -2.60 27.67
CA VAL A 24 20.07 -2.60 27.82
C VAL A 24 19.55 -1.19 28.10
N VAL A 25 20.24 -0.42 28.94
CA VAL A 25 19.91 0.99 29.21
C VAL A 25 20.09 1.84 27.96
N ALA A 26 21.20 1.68 27.23
CA ALA A 26 21.44 2.40 25.98
C ALA A 26 20.39 2.08 24.90
N ILE A 27 20.02 0.81 24.74
CA ILE A 27 18.93 0.38 23.85
C ILE A 27 17.60 0.99 24.31
N GLY A 28 17.30 0.95 25.61
CA GLY A 28 16.08 1.55 26.15
C GLY A 28 15.99 3.06 25.90
N ILE A 29 17.10 3.77 26.07
CA ILE A 29 17.20 5.21 25.77
C ILE A 29 17.03 5.45 24.26
N ALA A 30 17.71 4.67 23.41
CA ALA A 30 17.57 4.79 21.96
C ALA A 30 16.12 4.56 21.50
N VAL A 31 15.46 3.52 22.05
CA VAL A 31 14.04 3.24 21.78
C VAL A 31 13.15 4.39 22.25
N LEU A 32 13.37 4.93 23.45
CA LEU A 32 12.61 6.08 23.96
C LEU A 32 12.80 7.33 23.10
N ILE A 33 14.03 7.61 22.64
CA ILE A 33 14.31 8.73 21.73
C ILE A 33 13.61 8.51 20.38
N MET A 34 13.68 7.31 19.82
CA MET A 34 13.02 6.99 18.55
C MET A 34 11.49 7.12 18.67
N ILE A 35 10.89 6.55 19.72
CA ILE A 35 9.45 6.66 19.98
C ILE A 35 9.05 8.11 20.25
N GLY A 36 9.86 8.85 21.00
CA GLY A 36 9.65 10.25 21.30
C GLY A 36 9.63 11.10 20.03
N ASN A 37 10.62 10.93 19.16
CA ASN A 37 10.69 11.65 17.88
C ASN A 37 9.48 11.31 16.98
N GLN A 38 9.14 10.03 16.82
CA GLN A 38 7.97 9.62 16.04
C GLN A 38 6.65 10.17 16.63
N GLY A 39 6.52 10.17 17.96
CA GLY A 39 5.38 10.77 18.64
C GLY A 39 5.29 12.29 18.43
N VAL A 40 6.43 12.99 18.40
CA VAL A 40 6.49 14.41 18.08
C VAL A 40 6.09 14.66 16.63
N ILE A 41 6.61 13.92 15.66
CA ILE A 41 6.20 14.02 14.24
C ILE A 41 4.70 13.77 14.08
N LEU A 42 4.16 12.74 14.73
CA LEU A 42 2.72 12.46 14.71
C LEU A 42 1.91 13.63 15.29
N SER A 43 2.31 14.15 16.45
CA SER A 43 1.67 15.29 17.10
C SER A 43 1.72 16.55 16.23
N MET A 44 2.87 16.81 15.59
CA MET A 44 3.05 17.91 14.67
C MET A 44 2.13 17.76 13.46
N ASN A 45 2.01 16.57 12.86
CA ASN A 45 1.11 16.33 11.74
C ASN A 45 -0.36 16.51 12.12
N MET A 46 -0.76 16.04 13.30
CA MET A 46 -2.12 16.27 13.81
C MET A 46 -2.40 17.76 14.05
N SER A 47 -1.41 18.50 14.55
CA SER A 47 -1.55 19.93 14.84
C SER A 47 -1.54 20.80 13.58
N GLU A 48 -0.68 20.47 12.61
CA GLU A 48 -0.52 21.21 11.35
C GLU A 48 -1.69 20.94 10.39
N PHE A 49 -2.11 19.69 10.23
CA PHE A 49 -3.05 19.29 9.17
C PHE A 49 -4.44 18.87 9.65
N SER A 50 -4.63 18.70 10.96
CA SER A 50 -5.92 18.41 11.58
C SER A 50 -6.67 17.26 10.87
N SER A 51 -7.86 17.53 10.33
CA SER A 51 -8.71 16.53 9.66
C SER A 51 -8.09 15.93 8.40
N GLN A 52 -7.21 16.64 7.68
CA GLN A 52 -6.59 16.14 6.46
C GLN A 52 -5.67 14.95 6.77
N PHE A 53 -4.89 15.04 7.85
CA PHE A 53 -4.02 13.94 8.28
C PHE A 53 -4.74 12.88 9.12
N THR A 54 -5.70 13.28 9.96
CA THR A 54 -6.37 12.33 10.87
C THR A 54 -7.38 11.41 10.18
N LYS A 55 -8.02 11.83 9.08
CA LYS A 55 -8.99 10.98 8.35
C LYS A 55 -8.35 9.69 7.76
N PRO A 56 -7.25 9.74 6.98
CA PRO A 56 -6.57 8.53 6.52
C PRO A 56 -6.10 7.63 7.67
N LEU A 57 -5.66 8.23 8.79
CA LEU A 57 -5.26 7.50 9.99
C LEU A 57 -6.46 6.77 10.61
N GLN A 58 -7.65 7.40 10.67
CA GLN A 58 -8.87 6.76 11.15
C GLN A 58 -9.25 5.54 10.28
N TYR A 59 -9.24 5.68 8.96
CA TYR A 59 -9.49 4.53 8.06
C TYR A 59 -8.46 3.42 8.25
N SER A 60 -7.18 3.78 8.39
CA SER A 60 -6.10 2.82 8.69
C SER A 60 -6.34 2.06 9.98
N LEU A 61 -6.76 2.75 11.05
CA LEU A 61 -7.05 2.17 12.35
C LEU A 61 -8.29 1.27 12.30
N ILE A 62 -9.36 1.70 11.64
CA ILE A 62 -10.57 0.89 11.43
C ILE A 62 -10.22 -0.42 10.71
N SER A 63 -9.47 -0.32 9.61
CA SER A 63 -8.96 -1.49 8.88
C SER A 63 -8.13 -2.40 9.78
N ALA A 64 -7.12 -1.84 10.45
CA ALA A 64 -6.22 -2.60 11.31
C ALA A 64 -6.98 -3.37 12.39
N VAL A 65 -7.93 -2.73 13.07
CA VAL A 65 -8.73 -3.37 14.12
C VAL A 65 -9.62 -4.47 13.55
N VAL A 66 -10.39 -4.18 12.49
CA VAL A 66 -11.37 -5.12 11.94
C VAL A 66 -10.69 -6.32 11.29
N LEU A 67 -9.71 -6.08 10.41
CA LEU A 67 -9.00 -7.13 9.69
C LEU A 67 -8.15 -7.99 10.66
N ALA A 68 -7.44 -7.38 11.61
CA ALA A 68 -6.70 -8.14 12.62
C ALA A 68 -7.63 -8.92 13.55
N ALA A 69 -8.80 -8.37 13.90
CA ALA A 69 -9.79 -9.11 14.69
C ALA A 69 -10.26 -10.37 13.95
N ILE A 70 -10.57 -10.26 12.66
CA ILE A 70 -10.99 -11.40 11.83
C ILE A 70 -9.86 -12.43 11.73
N ALA A 71 -8.63 -12.00 11.44
CA ALA A 71 -7.48 -12.89 11.26
C ALA A 71 -7.02 -13.57 12.56
N LEU A 72 -6.92 -12.80 13.66
CA LEU A 72 -6.12 -13.16 14.83
C LEU A 72 -6.94 -13.43 16.09
N VAL A 73 -8.21 -13.06 16.18
CA VAL A 73 -9.01 -13.39 17.38
C VAL A 73 -9.46 -14.83 17.32
N ASN A 74 -9.01 -15.62 18.29
CA ASN A 74 -9.46 -17.00 18.45
C ASN A 74 -10.81 -16.99 19.20
N VAL A 75 -11.85 -17.50 18.55
CA VAL A 75 -13.21 -17.60 19.12
C VAL A 75 -13.44 -18.89 19.90
N ASP A 76 -12.47 -19.81 19.94
CA ASP A 76 -12.57 -21.06 20.70
C ASP A 76 -12.31 -20.84 22.21
N VAL A 77 -13.27 -20.20 22.87
CA VAL A 77 -13.26 -19.91 24.32
C VAL A 77 -13.35 -21.18 25.17
N LYS A 78 -13.75 -22.32 24.59
CA LYS A 78 -13.81 -23.61 25.29
C LYS A 78 -12.42 -24.20 25.47
N ASN A 79 -11.59 -24.16 24.42
CA ASN A 79 -10.24 -24.71 24.48
C ASN A 79 -9.20 -23.69 24.96
N ARG A 80 -9.40 -22.37 24.72
CA ARG A 80 -8.49 -21.29 25.17
C ARG A 80 -7.01 -21.58 24.88
N SER A 81 -6.77 -22.13 23.69
CA SER A 81 -5.42 -22.52 23.27
C SER A 81 -4.71 -21.34 22.60
N SER A 82 -3.42 -21.24 22.88
CA SER A 82 -2.50 -20.30 22.22
C SER A 82 -1.18 -21.01 22.02
N VAL A 83 -0.73 -21.11 20.76
CA VAL A 83 0.57 -21.69 20.44
C VAL A 83 1.70 -20.90 21.09
N VAL A 84 1.63 -19.56 21.08
CA VAL A 84 2.67 -18.70 21.66
C VAL A 84 2.86 -19.00 23.15
N TRP A 85 1.76 -19.00 23.91
CA TRP A 85 1.82 -19.24 25.35
C TRP A 85 2.15 -20.70 25.69
N TYR A 86 1.72 -21.65 24.85
CA TYR A 86 2.16 -23.03 24.96
C TYR A 86 3.67 -23.16 24.75
N SER A 87 4.22 -22.55 23.70
CA SER A 87 5.66 -22.57 23.42
C SER A 87 6.48 -21.94 24.55
N ILE A 88 6.02 -20.81 25.11
CA ILE A 88 6.64 -20.19 26.29
C ILE A 88 6.60 -21.15 27.48
N ASN A 89 5.46 -21.79 27.75
CA ASN A 89 5.32 -22.75 28.84
C ASN A 89 6.28 -23.95 28.69
N VAL A 90 6.37 -24.52 27.48
CA VAL A 90 7.30 -25.61 27.16
C VAL A 90 8.74 -25.14 27.32
N MET A 91 9.11 -23.94 26.86
CA MET A 91 10.45 -23.40 26.99
C MET A 91 10.84 -23.19 28.46
N ILE A 92 9.95 -22.64 29.29
CA ILE A 92 10.18 -22.46 30.73
C ILE A 92 10.35 -23.82 31.43
N THR A 93 9.48 -24.78 31.12
CA THR A 93 9.57 -26.14 31.71
C THR A 93 10.86 -26.82 31.28
N PHE A 94 11.29 -26.62 30.04
CA PHE A 94 12.54 -27.16 29.53
C PHE A 94 13.78 -26.54 30.19
N LEU A 95 13.77 -25.23 30.47
CA LEU A 95 14.87 -24.55 31.17
C LEU A 95 14.98 -24.95 32.64
N ASN A 96 13.85 -25.28 33.28
CA ASN A 96 13.80 -25.70 34.69
C ASN A 96 14.06 -27.20 34.89
N ARG A 97 14.51 -27.95 33.87
CA ARG A 97 14.69 -29.41 33.95
C ARG A 97 15.91 -29.80 34.79
N SER A 98 15.79 -30.89 35.54
CA SER A 98 16.93 -31.61 36.10
C SER A 98 17.61 -32.46 35.00
N ARG A 99 18.95 -32.59 35.01
CA ARG A 99 19.71 -33.32 33.97
C ARG A 99 19.30 -34.79 33.76
N SER A 100 18.56 -35.38 34.68
CA SER A 100 18.12 -36.78 34.68
C SER A 100 16.69 -37.01 34.17
N ASP A 101 15.91 -35.97 33.85
CA ASP A 101 14.53 -36.15 33.38
C ASP A 101 14.45 -36.39 31.86
N PRO A 102 13.69 -37.39 31.39
CA PRO A 102 13.48 -37.62 29.97
C PRO A 102 12.72 -36.46 29.32
N VAL A 103 13.14 -36.07 28.11
CA VAL A 103 12.61 -34.91 27.37
C VAL A 103 11.08 -34.96 27.19
N SER A 104 10.51 -36.15 27.03
CA SER A 104 9.07 -36.38 26.87
C SER A 104 8.23 -36.04 28.10
N LYS A 105 8.80 -36.07 29.32
CA LYS A 105 8.08 -35.72 30.55
C LYS A 105 7.81 -34.22 30.67
N ASN A 106 8.55 -33.41 29.92
CA ASN A 106 8.51 -31.95 29.98
C ASN A 106 7.73 -31.30 28.82
N ILE A 107 7.31 -32.07 27.83
CA ILE A 107 6.47 -31.60 26.71
C ILE A 107 5.04 -32.07 26.98
N SER A 108 4.24 -31.21 27.62
CA SER A 108 2.80 -31.45 27.79
C SER A 108 2.08 -31.45 26.43
N SER A 109 1.01 -32.23 26.28
CA SER A 109 0.23 -32.20 25.04
C SER A 109 -0.44 -30.83 24.85
N PHE A 110 -0.30 -30.23 23.66
CA PHE A 110 -0.99 -28.97 23.33
C PHE A 110 -2.52 -29.09 23.48
N ARG A 111 -3.06 -30.30 23.33
CA ARG A 111 -4.50 -30.58 23.51
C ARG A 111 -5.00 -30.29 24.92
N GLU A 112 -4.14 -30.45 25.91
CA GLU A 112 -4.49 -30.32 27.34
C GLU A 112 -4.15 -28.92 27.87
N TYR A 113 -3.30 -28.18 27.16
CA TYR A 113 -2.93 -26.82 27.51
C TYR A 113 -4.13 -25.87 27.37
N LYS A 114 -4.46 -25.17 28.45
CA LYS A 114 -5.51 -24.15 28.48
C LYS A 114 -5.05 -22.95 29.27
N MET A 115 -5.25 -21.77 28.70
CA MET A 115 -5.09 -20.53 29.44
C MET A 115 -6.29 -20.28 30.38
N SER A 116 -6.07 -19.49 31.42
CA SER A 116 -7.19 -18.93 32.20
C SER A 116 -8.03 -17.98 31.34
N ILE A 117 -9.30 -17.77 31.70
CA ILE A 117 -10.21 -16.90 30.95
C ILE A 117 -9.65 -15.46 30.85
N PRO A 118 -9.21 -14.80 31.94
CA PRO A 118 -8.67 -13.44 31.85
C PRO A 118 -7.44 -13.35 30.96
N GLN A 119 -6.49 -14.28 31.11
CA GLN A 119 -5.28 -14.31 30.27
C GLN A 119 -5.61 -14.53 28.80
N PHE A 120 -6.59 -15.39 28.49
CA PHE A 120 -7.02 -15.64 27.12
C PHE A 120 -7.65 -14.38 26.48
N THR A 121 -8.53 -13.68 27.21
CA THR A 121 -9.17 -12.45 26.75
C THR A 121 -8.16 -11.34 26.52
N ILE A 122 -7.27 -11.09 27.50
CA ILE A 122 -6.18 -10.11 27.37
C ILE A 122 -5.33 -10.46 26.15
N TRP A 123 -4.96 -11.73 25.98
CA TRP A 123 -4.16 -12.16 24.83
C TRP A 123 -4.86 -11.93 23.48
N GLN A 124 -6.18 -12.07 23.39
CA GLN A 124 -6.89 -11.75 22.13
C GLN A 124 -6.80 -10.26 21.80
N LEU A 125 -6.98 -9.40 22.79
CA LEU A 125 -6.84 -7.95 22.62
C LEU A 125 -5.40 -7.56 22.29
N THR A 126 -4.42 -8.11 23.01
CA THR A 126 -2.99 -7.85 22.78
C THR A 126 -2.58 -8.21 21.35
N LYS A 127 -3.14 -9.27 20.75
CA LYS A 127 -2.84 -9.62 19.35
C LYS A 127 -3.27 -8.54 18.37
N ILE A 128 -4.41 -7.89 18.59
CA ILE A 128 -4.86 -6.78 17.74
C ILE A 128 -3.89 -5.60 17.87
N PHE A 129 -3.48 -5.22 19.08
CA PHE A 129 -2.55 -4.11 19.27
C PHE A 129 -1.12 -4.40 18.76
N LEU A 130 -0.62 -5.62 18.96
CA LEU A 130 0.74 -6.00 18.54
C LEU A 130 0.86 -6.18 17.02
N PHE A 131 -0.18 -6.72 16.38
CA PHE A 131 -0.12 -7.12 14.97
C PHE A 131 -1.03 -6.31 14.05
N GLY A 132 -1.85 -5.40 14.56
CA GLY A 132 -2.82 -4.63 13.78
C GLY A 132 -2.19 -3.82 12.65
N ALA A 133 -0.96 -3.32 12.85
CA ALA A 133 -0.21 -2.61 11.82
C ALA A 133 0.01 -3.44 10.53
N PHE A 134 0.08 -4.78 10.62
CA PHE A 134 0.21 -5.67 9.46
C PHE A 134 -1.10 -5.80 8.64
N PHE A 135 -2.21 -5.26 9.14
CA PHE A 135 -3.53 -5.33 8.52
C PHE A 135 -4.08 -3.94 8.15
N VAL A 136 -3.20 -2.93 8.05
CA VAL A 136 -3.58 -1.61 7.58
C VAL A 136 -3.86 -1.68 6.07
N ASN A 137 -5.10 -1.34 5.70
CA ASN A 137 -5.53 -1.14 4.32
C ASN A 137 -6.49 0.07 4.30
N ILE A 138 -6.00 1.21 3.83
CA ILE A 138 -6.74 2.48 3.87
C ILE A 138 -8.04 2.37 3.06
N MET A 139 -7.98 1.73 1.89
CA MET A 139 -9.13 1.60 0.99
C MET A 139 -10.22 0.72 1.60
N PHE A 140 -9.86 -0.38 2.29
CA PHE A 140 -10.79 -1.19 3.05
C PHE A 140 -11.44 -0.40 4.19
N GLY A 141 -10.64 0.33 4.97
CA GLY A 141 -11.13 1.14 6.09
C GLY A 141 -12.10 2.24 5.64
N LEU A 142 -11.80 2.87 4.50
CA LEU A 142 -12.65 3.86 3.86
C LEU A 142 -13.96 3.21 3.38
N GLY A 143 -13.88 2.11 2.63
CA GLY A 143 -15.07 1.41 2.12
C GLY A 143 -15.98 0.88 3.23
N LEU A 144 -15.40 0.35 4.31
CA LEU A 144 -16.16 -0.09 5.47
C LEU A 144 -16.85 1.08 6.17
N THR A 145 -16.16 2.21 6.35
CA THR A 145 -16.76 3.42 6.95
C THR A 145 -17.93 3.91 6.09
N TYR A 146 -17.74 3.93 4.77
CA TYR A 146 -18.78 4.32 3.81
C TYR A 146 -20.04 3.42 3.91
N ILE A 147 -19.88 2.11 4.08
CA ILE A 147 -21.01 1.18 4.33
C ILE A 147 -21.66 1.46 5.69
N LEU A 148 -20.87 1.68 6.75
CA LEU A 148 -21.39 1.94 8.09
C LEU A 148 -22.19 3.25 8.18
N GLU A 149 -21.90 4.21 7.30
CA GLU A 149 -22.67 5.45 7.13
C GLU A 149 -24.00 5.23 6.38
N GLY A 150 -24.29 4.00 5.92
CA GLY A 150 -25.54 3.63 5.26
C GLY A 150 -25.51 3.66 3.74
N ASN A 151 -24.34 3.84 3.12
CA ASN A 151 -24.20 3.82 1.68
C ASN A 151 -24.04 2.39 1.14
N ASP A 152 -24.41 2.17 -0.13
CA ASP A 152 -24.30 0.86 -0.79
C ASP A 152 -23.03 0.76 -1.66
N LEU A 153 -22.30 -0.33 -1.53
CA LEU A 153 -21.15 -0.69 -2.38
C LEU A 153 -21.46 -1.88 -3.30
N GLY A 154 -22.72 -2.31 -3.38
CA GLY A 154 -23.17 -3.47 -4.13
C GLY A 154 -23.12 -4.80 -3.35
N VAL A 155 -22.93 -4.76 -2.02
CA VAL A 155 -22.77 -5.98 -1.20
C VAL A 155 -23.99 -6.90 -1.28
N ASN A 156 -25.18 -6.30 -1.46
CA ASN A 156 -26.46 -7.00 -1.70
C ASN A 156 -26.45 -7.89 -2.95
N LYS A 157 -25.67 -7.56 -3.98
CA LYS A 157 -25.56 -8.31 -5.24
C LYS A 157 -24.52 -9.42 -5.21
N LEU A 158 -23.76 -9.54 -4.11
CA LEU A 158 -22.72 -10.57 -3.97
C LEU A 158 -23.23 -12.02 -4.18
N PRO A 159 -24.46 -12.40 -3.75
CA PRO A 159 -25.00 -13.73 -4.06
C PRO A 159 -25.10 -14.04 -5.55
N GLU A 160 -25.38 -13.04 -6.39
CA GLU A 160 -25.51 -13.21 -7.85
C GLU A 160 -24.17 -13.63 -8.48
N LEU A 161 -23.04 -13.14 -7.92
CA LEU A 161 -21.69 -13.50 -8.34
C LEU A 161 -21.46 -15.02 -8.34
N PHE A 162 -21.96 -15.73 -7.32
CA PHE A 162 -21.77 -17.18 -7.18
C PHE A 162 -22.51 -17.98 -8.26
N SER A 163 -23.47 -17.36 -8.96
CA SER A 163 -24.18 -18.00 -10.07
C SER A 163 -23.46 -17.85 -11.42
N LEU A 164 -22.60 -16.84 -11.57
CA LEU A 164 -21.95 -16.50 -12.85
C LEU A 164 -21.20 -17.67 -13.49
N PRO A 165 -20.40 -18.49 -12.75
CA PRO A 165 -19.69 -19.60 -13.37
C PRO A 165 -20.62 -20.70 -13.93
N PHE A 166 -21.85 -20.81 -13.42
CA PHE A 166 -22.74 -21.94 -13.69
C PHE A 166 -23.71 -21.70 -14.85
N GLY A 167 -23.87 -20.45 -15.29
CA GLY A 167 -24.68 -20.07 -16.45
C GLY A 167 -23.83 -19.68 -17.66
N THR A 168 -24.36 -19.87 -18.87
CA THR A 168 -23.82 -19.18 -20.05
C THR A 168 -24.47 -17.79 -20.11
N PRO A 169 -23.67 -16.71 -20.04
CA PRO A 169 -24.22 -15.37 -20.00
C PRO A 169 -24.95 -15.04 -21.30
N GLN A 170 -26.00 -14.23 -21.20
CA GLN A 170 -26.74 -13.67 -22.33
C GLN A 170 -26.40 -12.18 -22.44
N GLY A 171 -26.15 -11.69 -23.66
CA GLY A 171 -25.84 -10.26 -23.88
C GLY A 171 -24.65 -9.78 -23.05
N SER A 172 -24.85 -8.76 -22.21
CA SER A 172 -23.84 -8.19 -21.31
C SER A 172 -24.25 -8.23 -19.82
N ASP A 173 -25.20 -9.09 -19.47
CA ASP A 173 -25.85 -9.10 -18.16
C ASP A 173 -24.85 -9.44 -17.04
N GLY A 174 -23.97 -10.42 -17.28
CA GLY A 174 -22.94 -10.81 -16.32
C GLY A 174 -21.93 -9.69 -16.05
N ALA A 175 -21.53 -8.95 -17.08
CA ALA A 175 -20.66 -7.79 -16.94
C ALA A 175 -21.34 -6.66 -16.15
N GLN A 176 -22.64 -6.41 -16.36
CA GLN A 176 -23.38 -5.39 -15.59
C GLN A 176 -23.44 -5.72 -14.11
N THR A 177 -23.78 -6.97 -13.74
CA THR A 177 -23.74 -7.42 -12.34
C THR A 177 -22.34 -7.21 -11.73
N VAL A 178 -21.27 -7.52 -12.48
CA VAL A 178 -19.91 -7.32 -12.00
C VAL A 178 -19.56 -5.83 -11.88
N ILE A 179 -19.98 -4.99 -12.82
CA ILE A 179 -19.74 -3.53 -12.78
C ILE A 179 -20.29 -2.92 -11.49
N GLU A 180 -21.51 -3.29 -11.12
CA GLU A 180 -22.16 -2.83 -9.89
C GLU A 180 -21.47 -3.36 -8.62
N LEU A 181 -20.78 -4.49 -8.73
CA LEU A 181 -20.01 -5.12 -7.67
C LEU A 181 -18.57 -4.63 -7.58
N ILE A 182 -18.04 -3.87 -8.56
CA ILE A 182 -16.63 -3.42 -8.57
C ILE A 182 -16.21 -2.79 -7.24
N PRO A 183 -16.97 -1.86 -6.61
CA PRO A 183 -16.55 -1.27 -5.35
C PRO A 183 -16.37 -2.33 -4.24
N THR A 184 -17.31 -3.28 -4.12
CA THR A 184 -17.21 -4.38 -3.16
C THR A 184 -16.06 -5.35 -3.49
N LEU A 185 -15.91 -5.72 -4.76
CA LEU A 185 -14.91 -6.68 -5.25
C LEU A 185 -13.47 -6.14 -5.21
N THR A 186 -13.29 -4.83 -5.12
CA THR A 186 -11.97 -4.19 -5.02
C THR A 186 -11.67 -3.72 -3.59
N LEU A 187 -12.62 -3.11 -2.88
CA LEU A 187 -12.40 -2.52 -1.56
C LEU A 187 -12.58 -3.50 -0.41
N ILE A 188 -13.56 -4.41 -0.48
CA ILE A 188 -14.02 -5.20 0.66
C ILE A 188 -13.60 -6.65 0.58
N ILE A 189 -13.90 -7.31 -0.55
CA ILE A 189 -13.74 -8.76 -0.68
C ILE A 189 -12.29 -9.22 -0.60
N PRO A 190 -11.31 -8.63 -1.34
CA PRO A 190 -9.95 -9.15 -1.32
C PRO A 190 -9.30 -9.09 0.07
N PRO A 191 -9.41 -7.99 0.84
CA PRO A 191 -8.91 -7.95 2.22
C PRO A 191 -9.57 -9.00 3.13
N ILE A 192 -10.90 -9.18 3.02
CA ILE A 192 -11.65 -10.16 3.81
C ILE A 192 -11.24 -11.60 3.49
N LEU A 193 -11.11 -11.95 2.21
CA LEU A 193 -10.61 -13.26 1.78
C LEU A 193 -9.19 -13.49 2.32
N GLY A 194 -8.31 -12.49 2.21
CA GLY A 194 -6.95 -12.54 2.74
C GLY A 194 -6.90 -12.88 4.23
N VAL A 195 -7.66 -12.16 5.06
CA VAL A 195 -7.66 -12.40 6.52
C VAL A 195 -8.34 -13.70 6.94
N ILE A 196 -9.38 -14.14 6.23
CA ILE A 196 -9.98 -15.47 6.47
C ILE A 196 -8.98 -16.57 6.10
N GLY A 197 -8.25 -16.42 4.98
CA GLY A 197 -7.18 -17.33 4.59
C GLY A 197 -6.09 -17.43 5.68
N ILE A 198 -5.59 -16.29 6.18
CA ILE A 198 -4.63 -16.24 7.29
C ILE A 198 -5.19 -16.93 8.54
N ARG A 199 -6.44 -16.65 8.90
CA ARG A 199 -7.12 -17.28 10.03
C ARG A 199 -7.15 -18.81 9.91
N LEU A 200 -7.48 -19.32 8.72
CA LEU A 200 -7.49 -20.76 8.44
C LEU A 200 -6.08 -21.35 8.57
N VAL A 201 -5.06 -20.69 8.02
CA VAL A 201 -3.67 -21.15 8.16
C VAL A 201 -3.24 -21.22 9.62
N ILE A 202 -3.53 -20.21 10.43
CA ILE A 202 -3.12 -20.15 11.84
C ILE A 202 -3.91 -21.17 12.69
N TYR A 203 -5.25 -21.12 12.64
CA TYR A 203 -6.11 -21.83 13.58
C TYR A 203 -6.56 -23.20 13.13
N VAL A 204 -6.69 -23.43 11.82
CA VAL A 204 -6.99 -24.75 11.28
C VAL A 204 -5.70 -25.47 10.94
N GLY A 205 -4.75 -24.83 10.26
CA GLY A 205 -3.48 -25.44 9.87
C GLY A 205 -2.50 -25.61 11.04
N PHE A 206 -1.87 -24.52 11.45
CA PHE A 206 -0.74 -24.54 12.38
C PHE A 206 -1.11 -25.09 13.76
N HIS A 207 -2.24 -24.67 14.32
CA HIS A 207 -2.79 -25.24 15.56
C HIS A 207 -2.98 -26.76 15.47
N SER A 208 -3.51 -27.27 14.35
CA SER A 208 -3.72 -28.72 14.18
C SER A 208 -2.41 -29.47 14.01
N ILE A 209 -1.44 -28.92 13.28
CA ILE A 209 -0.11 -29.51 13.11
C ILE A 209 0.60 -29.61 14.47
N ILE A 210 0.63 -28.53 15.25
CA ILE A 210 1.23 -28.54 16.59
C ILE A 210 0.52 -29.55 17.49
N ARG A 211 -0.81 -29.60 17.43
CA ARG A 211 -1.59 -30.59 18.19
C ARG A 211 -1.19 -32.02 17.80
N VAL A 212 -1.04 -32.31 16.52
CA VAL A 212 -0.63 -33.63 16.02
C VAL A 212 0.79 -33.96 16.48
N LEU A 213 1.75 -33.06 16.29
CA LEU A 213 3.16 -33.28 16.68
C LEU A 213 3.30 -33.52 18.19
N THR A 214 2.68 -32.67 19.00
CA THR A 214 2.75 -32.78 20.47
C THR A 214 2.01 -34.02 20.98
N SER A 215 0.87 -34.38 20.39
CA SER A 215 0.18 -35.63 20.72
C SER A 215 1.00 -36.85 20.30
N TYR A 216 1.68 -36.81 19.15
CA TYR A 216 2.57 -37.88 18.71
C TYR A 216 3.73 -38.10 19.69
N ILE A 217 4.42 -37.04 20.11
CA ILE A 217 5.52 -37.12 21.08
C ILE A 217 5.02 -37.71 22.41
N TYR A 218 3.88 -37.21 22.90
CA TYR A 218 3.28 -37.69 24.15
C TYR A 218 2.84 -39.16 24.06
N ASP A 219 2.03 -39.53 23.07
CA ASP A 219 1.50 -40.89 22.91
C ASP A 219 2.62 -41.91 22.60
N SER A 220 3.66 -41.50 21.88
CA SER A 220 4.84 -42.35 21.61
C SER A 220 5.65 -42.61 22.87
N SER A 221 5.77 -41.62 23.76
CA SER A 221 6.41 -41.83 25.07
C SER A 221 5.64 -42.79 25.98
N GLN A 222 4.33 -42.91 25.77
CA GLN A 222 3.44 -43.86 26.46
C GLN A 222 3.29 -45.20 25.70
N GLY A 223 4.01 -45.38 24.58
CA GLY A 223 3.99 -46.60 23.76
C GLY A 223 2.68 -46.85 22.99
N LYS A 224 1.80 -45.85 22.85
CA LYS A 224 0.47 -46.00 22.22
C LYS A 224 0.18 -44.95 21.15
N PRO A 225 1.00 -44.83 20.08
CA PRO A 225 0.79 -43.83 19.04
C PRO A 225 -0.50 -44.07 18.24
N LYS A 226 -1.31 -43.02 18.05
CA LYS A 226 -2.59 -43.06 17.32
C LYS A 226 -2.46 -42.49 15.90
N PHE A 227 -1.66 -43.15 15.06
CA PHE A 227 -1.34 -42.69 13.70
C PHE A 227 -2.57 -42.34 12.84
N LEU A 228 -3.65 -43.13 12.92
CA LEU A 228 -4.88 -42.87 12.16
C LEU A 228 -5.51 -41.51 12.51
N ASN A 229 -5.50 -41.12 13.79
CA ASN A 229 -6.02 -39.83 14.23
C ASN A 229 -5.15 -38.65 13.77
N TYR A 230 -3.83 -38.86 13.69
CA TYR A 230 -2.89 -37.86 13.17
C TYR A 230 -3.10 -37.61 11.69
N VAL A 231 -3.16 -38.68 10.89
CA VAL A 231 -3.41 -38.61 9.45
C VAL A 231 -4.76 -37.97 9.17
N SER A 232 -5.83 -38.41 9.85
CA SER A 232 -7.17 -37.80 9.74
C SER A 232 -7.14 -36.29 9.99
N THR A 233 -6.41 -35.82 11.01
CA THR A 233 -6.33 -34.39 11.32
C THR A 233 -5.64 -33.61 10.20
N ILE A 234 -4.52 -34.13 9.66
CA ILE A 234 -3.82 -33.50 8.53
C ILE A 234 -4.69 -33.52 7.26
N GLU A 235 -5.41 -34.61 7.02
CA GLU A 235 -6.32 -34.74 5.88
C GLU A 235 -7.45 -33.70 5.93
N ALA A 236 -8.03 -33.45 7.10
CA ALA A 236 -9.01 -32.37 7.29
C ALA A 236 -8.42 -31.00 6.97
N VAL A 237 -7.19 -30.73 7.41
CA VAL A 237 -6.50 -29.45 7.12
C VAL A 237 -6.34 -29.25 5.61
N ILE A 238 -5.86 -30.28 4.90
CA ILE A 238 -5.70 -30.23 3.44
C ILE A 238 -7.05 -30.06 2.75
N GLY A 239 -8.07 -30.82 3.16
CA GLY A 239 -9.42 -30.73 2.61
C GLY A 239 -10.05 -29.35 2.78
N ILE A 240 -9.93 -28.74 3.98
CA ILE A 240 -10.40 -27.38 4.25
C ILE A 240 -9.64 -26.36 3.39
N GLY A 241 -8.32 -26.53 3.22
CA GLY A 241 -7.52 -25.68 2.33
C GLY A 241 -7.97 -25.75 0.87
N ILE A 242 -8.30 -26.94 0.37
CA ILE A 242 -8.83 -27.13 -1.00
C ILE A 242 -10.23 -26.52 -1.14
N ILE A 243 -11.11 -26.68 -0.16
CA ILE A 243 -12.43 -26.02 -0.15
C ILE A 243 -12.26 -24.50 -0.19
N TRP A 244 -11.34 -23.96 0.62
CA TRP A 244 -11.04 -22.53 0.63
C TRP A 244 -10.53 -22.04 -0.73
N ALA A 245 -9.65 -22.79 -1.38
CA ALA A 245 -9.22 -22.49 -2.75
C ALA A 245 -10.40 -22.50 -3.73
N GLY A 246 -11.31 -23.47 -3.62
CA GLY A 246 -12.54 -23.53 -4.44
C GLY A 246 -13.46 -22.33 -4.22
N ILE A 247 -13.57 -21.81 -2.99
CA ILE A 247 -14.33 -20.57 -2.71
C ILE A 247 -13.67 -19.35 -3.36
N ASN A 248 -12.34 -19.27 -3.37
CA ASN A 248 -11.63 -18.15 -4.01
C ASN A 248 -11.76 -18.15 -5.54
N MET A 249 -12.02 -19.31 -6.16
CA MET A 249 -12.24 -19.41 -7.62
C MET A 249 -13.51 -18.69 -8.11
N PHE A 250 -14.43 -18.29 -7.22
CA PHE A 250 -15.54 -17.40 -7.59
C PHE A 250 -15.09 -15.95 -7.82
N PHE A 251 -13.91 -15.57 -7.30
CA PHE A 251 -13.34 -14.22 -7.35
C PHE A 251 -12.07 -14.25 -8.20
N THR A 252 -12.18 -14.69 -9.44
CA THR A 252 -11.07 -14.77 -10.40
C THR A 252 -11.33 -13.83 -11.58
N GLU A 253 -10.28 -13.29 -12.18
CA GLU A 253 -10.36 -12.39 -13.33
C GLU A 253 -10.91 -13.05 -14.61
N GLN A 254 -10.97 -14.39 -14.68
CA GLN A 254 -11.41 -15.13 -15.87
C GLN A 254 -12.53 -16.13 -15.53
N ILE A 255 -13.68 -15.94 -16.14
CA ILE A 255 -14.76 -16.94 -16.15
C ILE A 255 -15.05 -17.34 -17.60
N ASP A 256 -15.10 -18.64 -17.83
CA ASP A 256 -15.38 -19.28 -19.11
C ASP A 256 -16.33 -20.47 -18.97
N TYR A 257 -16.59 -21.17 -20.08
CA TYR A 257 -17.47 -22.35 -20.13
C TYR A 257 -16.98 -23.55 -19.29
N ASN A 258 -15.72 -23.58 -18.86
CA ASN A 258 -15.14 -24.64 -18.05
C ASN A 258 -15.08 -24.34 -16.56
N THR A 259 -15.17 -23.07 -16.20
CA THR A 259 -14.97 -22.58 -14.82
C THR A 259 -15.85 -23.33 -13.81
N LYS A 260 -17.12 -23.65 -14.14
CA LYS A 260 -18.00 -24.46 -13.28
C LYS A 260 -17.47 -25.85 -12.94
N TYR A 261 -16.77 -26.51 -13.87
CA TYR A 261 -16.22 -27.85 -13.64
C TYR A 261 -14.97 -27.80 -12.80
N VAL A 262 -14.15 -26.75 -12.96
CA VAL A 262 -12.99 -26.50 -12.09
C VAL A 262 -13.44 -26.27 -10.65
N ILE A 263 -14.37 -25.33 -10.44
CA ILE A 263 -14.94 -25.03 -9.12
C ILE A 263 -15.58 -26.28 -8.51
N GLY A 264 -16.45 -26.96 -9.27
CA GLY A 264 -17.14 -28.17 -8.82
C GLY A 264 -16.17 -29.30 -8.46
N GLY A 265 -15.16 -29.55 -9.29
CA GLY A 265 -14.12 -30.55 -9.05
C GLY A 265 -13.28 -30.26 -7.81
N THR A 266 -12.84 -29.02 -7.63
CA THR A 266 -12.07 -28.58 -6.46
C THR A 266 -12.90 -28.70 -5.17
N LEU A 267 -14.14 -28.23 -5.17
CA LEU A 267 -15.03 -28.34 -4.00
C LEU A 267 -15.37 -29.81 -3.68
N ALA A 268 -15.59 -30.66 -4.69
CA ALA A 268 -15.82 -32.09 -4.51
C ALA A 268 -14.60 -32.79 -3.90
N ALA A 269 -13.40 -32.50 -4.41
CA ALA A 269 -12.15 -33.06 -3.89
C ALA A 269 -11.90 -32.66 -2.43
N GLY A 270 -12.07 -31.38 -2.10
CA GLY A 270 -11.94 -30.88 -0.74
C GLY A 270 -12.98 -31.48 0.21
N SER A 271 -14.23 -31.59 -0.24
CA SER A 271 -15.33 -32.21 0.52
C SER A 271 -15.10 -33.70 0.77
N ALA A 272 -14.58 -34.43 -0.22
CA ALA A 272 -14.23 -35.84 -0.08
C ALA A 272 -13.15 -36.06 0.99
N LEU A 273 -12.09 -35.25 0.99
CA LEU A 273 -11.03 -35.29 2.02
C LEU A 273 -11.56 -35.00 3.43
N VAL A 274 -12.43 -34.00 3.57
CA VAL A 274 -13.08 -33.72 4.86
C VAL A 274 -13.96 -34.90 5.29
N GLY A 275 -14.71 -35.50 4.36
CA GLY A 275 -15.53 -36.68 4.62
C GLY A 275 -14.71 -37.88 5.11
N PHE A 276 -13.60 -38.20 4.43
CA PHE A 276 -12.67 -39.25 4.84
C PHE A 276 -12.05 -38.96 6.20
N SER A 277 -11.63 -37.71 6.44
CA SER A 277 -11.11 -37.29 7.74
C SER A 277 -12.11 -37.51 8.87
N ILE A 278 -13.37 -37.11 8.70
CA ILE A 278 -14.43 -37.30 9.71
C ILE A 278 -14.63 -38.79 10.01
N PHE A 279 -14.68 -39.62 8.98
CA PHE A 279 -14.89 -41.05 9.13
C PHE A 279 -13.73 -41.75 9.85
N ASP A 280 -12.50 -41.38 9.51
CA ASP A 280 -11.31 -41.87 10.21
C ASP A 280 -11.25 -41.41 11.64
N LYS A 281 -11.67 -40.17 11.92
CA LYS A 281 -11.73 -39.65 13.28
C LYS A 281 -12.67 -40.49 14.15
N ILE A 282 -13.79 -40.96 13.60
CA ILE A 282 -14.72 -41.87 14.27
C ILE A 282 -14.05 -43.24 14.50
N ARG A 283 -13.43 -43.82 13.47
CA ARG A 283 -12.75 -45.13 13.53
C ARG A 283 -11.51 -45.14 14.44
N SER A 284 -10.82 -44.02 14.55
CA SER A 284 -9.61 -43.86 15.38
C SER A 284 -9.84 -44.05 16.88
N LYS A 285 -11.12 -44.09 17.31
CA LYS A 285 -11.49 -44.50 18.67
C LYS A 285 -11.14 -45.97 18.96
N VAL A 286 -11.09 -46.81 17.92
CA VAL A 286 -10.85 -48.26 18.01
C VAL A 286 -9.56 -48.66 17.28
N LEU A 287 -9.26 -48.05 16.14
CA LEU A 287 -8.11 -48.37 15.29
C LEU A 287 -6.95 -47.38 15.48
N THR A 288 -5.71 -47.88 15.55
CA THR A 288 -4.51 -47.04 15.75
C THR A 288 -3.78 -46.71 14.46
N HIS A 289 -3.80 -47.60 13.46
CA HIS A 289 -3.12 -47.44 12.18
C HIS A 289 -4.09 -47.34 11.01
N PRO A 290 -3.76 -46.56 9.96
CA PRO A 290 -4.51 -46.55 8.71
C PRO A 290 -4.41 -47.90 7.99
N ILE A 291 -5.54 -48.34 7.43
CA ILE A 291 -5.63 -49.56 6.63
C ILE A 291 -5.15 -49.23 5.21
N LYS A 292 -4.23 -50.04 4.64
CA LYS A 292 -3.68 -49.81 3.30
C LYS A 292 -4.77 -49.61 2.23
N ARG A 293 -5.83 -50.43 2.28
CA ARG A 293 -7.00 -50.32 1.37
C ARG A 293 -7.65 -48.95 1.43
N ASP A 294 -7.84 -48.39 2.62
CA ASP A 294 -8.51 -47.11 2.80
C ASP A 294 -7.66 -45.95 2.26
N LEU A 295 -6.32 -46.06 2.30
CA LEU A 295 -5.42 -45.10 1.66
C LEU A 295 -5.58 -45.13 0.13
N TYR A 296 -5.62 -46.33 -0.47
CA TYR A 296 -5.83 -46.47 -1.91
C TYR A 296 -7.17 -45.87 -2.35
N ILE A 297 -8.26 -46.15 -1.62
CA ILE A 297 -9.60 -45.62 -1.95
C ILE A 297 -9.59 -44.09 -2.03
N ARG A 298 -8.90 -43.40 -1.11
CA ARG A 298 -8.81 -41.93 -1.10
C ARG A 298 -8.06 -41.40 -2.32
N ILE A 299 -6.89 -41.97 -2.59
CA ILE A 299 -6.06 -41.57 -3.73
C ILE A 299 -6.84 -41.79 -5.02
N PHE A 300 -7.46 -42.96 -5.19
CA PHE A 300 -8.29 -43.26 -6.35
C PHE A 300 -9.52 -42.36 -6.45
N ALA A 301 -10.16 -41.99 -5.34
CA ALA A 301 -11.29 -41.05 -5.35
C ALA A 301 -10.87 -39.66 -5.83
N LEU A 302 -9.74 -39.13 -5.36
CA LEU A 302 -9.23 -37.84 -5.81
C LEU A 302 -8.79 -37.86 -7.27
N ILE A 303 -8.11 -38.93 -7.69
CA ILE A 303 -7.75 -39.15 -9.09
C ILE A 303 -9.02 -39.24 -9.94
N ALA A 304 -10.04 -39.96 -9.50
CA ALA A 304 -11.31 -40.08 -10.22
C ALA A 304 -12.01 -38.73 -10.37
N ILE A 305 -12.10 -37.92 -9.31
CA ILE A 305 -12.66 -36.56 -9.38
C ILE A 305 -11.88 -35.71 -10.38
N GLY A 306 -10.54 -35.74 -10.31
CA GLY A 306 -9.68 -35.01 -11.23
C GLY A 306 -9.84 -35.45 -12.68
N ILE A 307 -9.91 -36.77 -12.94
CA ILE A 307 -10.14 -37.33 -14.27
C ILE A 307 -11.52 -36.94 -14.79
N ILE A 308 -12.57 -37.03 -13.96
CA ILE A 308 -13.94 -36.68 -14.38
C ILE A 308 -13.99 -35.19 -14.75
N ALA A 309 -13.54 -34.30 -13.86
CA ALA A 309 -13.54 -32.86 -14.13
C ALA A 309 -12.69 -32.51 -15.35
N GLY A 310 -11.46 -33.03 -15.41
CA GLY A 310 -10.54 -32.81 -16.52
C GLY A 310 -11.02 -33.37 -17.85
N SER A 311 -11.66 -34.54 -17.86
CA SER A 311 -12.24 -35.14 -19.08
C SER A 311 -13.40 -34.32 -19.60
N ILE A 312 -14.30 -33.86 -18.72
CA ILE A 312 -15.41 -32.99 -19.11
C ILE A 312 -14.87 -31.67 -19.70
N MET A 313 -13.87 -31.07 -19.06
CA MET A 313 -13.24 -29.85 -19.57
C MET A 313 -12.56 -30.08 -20.92
N ALA A 314 -11.86 -31.21 -21.10
CA ALA A 314 -11.23 -31.56 -22.37
C ALA A 314 -12.25 -31.76 -23.50
N VAL A 315 -13.38 -32.42 -23.21
CA VAL A 315 -14.49 -32.56 -24.16
C VAL A 315 -15.07 -31.20 -24.51
N ASN A 316 -15.32 -30.34 -23.53
CA ASN A 316 -15.83 -28.99 -23.77
C ASN A 316 -14.86 -28.15 -24.60
N ASN A 317 -13.55 -28.22 -24.34
CA ASN A 317 -12.54 -27.55 -25.16
C ASN A 317 -12.59 -28.04 -26.61
N SER A 318 -12.69 -29.36 -26.82
CA SER A 318 -12.80 -29.93 -28.17
C SER A 318 -14.06 -29.44 -28.90
N ILE A 319 -15.21 -29.34 -28.21
CA ILE A 319 -16.42 -28.78 -28.80
C ILE A 319 -16.22 -27.29 -29.09
N ALA A 320 -15.67 -26.54 -28.14
CA ALA A 320 -15.41 -25.12 -28.27
C ALA A 320 -14.43 -24.81 -29.42
N ASP A 321 -13.44 -25.66 -29.70
CA ASP A 321 -12.54 -25.47 -30.84
C ASP A 321 -13.30 -25.50 -32.17
N THR A 322 -14.35 -26.33 -32.28
CA THR A 322 -15.21 -26.39 -33.48
C THR A 322 -16.31 -25.32 -33.50
N ARG A 323 -16.77 -24.86 -32.33
CA ARG A 323 -17.89 -23.92 -32.15
C ARG A 323 -17.47 -22.69 -31.32
N LYS A 324 -16.31 -22.12 -31.67
CA LYS A 324 -15.61 -21.14 -30.82
C LYS A 324 -16.41 -19.88 -30.51
N ILE A 325 -17.12 -19.36 -31.51
CA ILE A 325 -17.96 -18.17 -31.34
C ILE A 325 -19.13 -18.46 -30.39
N GLU A 326 -19.78 -19.61 -30.50
CA GLU A 326 -20.93 -19.97 -29.66
C GLU A 326 -20.52 -20.26 -28.21
N TYR A 327 -19.39 -20.95 -28.00
CA TYR A 327 -18.92 -21.34 -26.66
C TYR A 327 -18.17 -20.24 -25.93
N LEU A 328 -17.23 -19.56 -26.61
CA LEU A 328 -16.37 -18.55 -25.99
C LEU A 328 -16.93 -17.14 -26.15
N GLY A 329 -17.66 -16.86 -27.25
CA GLY A 329 -18.18 -15.53 -27.57
C GLY A 329 -18.99 -14.88 -26.45
N PRO A 330 -19.91 -15.58 -25.76
CA PRO A 330 -20.66 -15.00 -24.64
C PRO A 330 -19.78 -14.50 -23.49
N TYR A 331 -18.68 -15.22 -23.18
CA TYR A 331 -17.74 -14.86 -22.13
C TYR A 331 -16.80 -13.73 -22.58
N THR A 332 -16.30 -13.79 -23.83
CA THR A 332 -15.52 -12.70 -24.42
C THR A 332 -16.34 -11.40 -24.50
N GLN A 333 -17.64 -11.47 -24.75
CA GLN A 333 -18.52 -10.29 -24.72
C GLN A 333 -18.57 -9.67 -23.32
N GLN A 334 -18.64 -10.48 -22.24
CA GLN A 334 -18.57 -9.95 -20.87
C GLN A 334 -17.23 -9.27 -20.61
N GLN A 335 -16.12 -9.91 -21.03
CA GLN A 335 -14.78 -9.36 -20.88
C GLN A 335 -14.65 -8.03 -21.61
N ILE A 336 -15.10 -7.93 -22.87
CA ILE A 336 -15.07 -6.68 -23.63
C ILE A 336 -15.91 -5.61 -22.92
N SER A 337 -17.13 -5.94 -22.50
CA SER A 337 -18.03 -4.99 -21.84
C SER A 337 -17.42 -4.43 -20.55
N LEU A 338 -16.95 -5.31 -19.67
CA LEU A 338 -16.34 -4.91 -18.42
C LEU A 338 -15.04 -4.12 -18.65
N ASN A 339 -14.14 -4.59 -19.51
CA ASN A 339 -12.86 -3.90 -19.72
C ASN A 339 -13.01 -2.55 -20.40
N ARG A 340 -14.02 -2.40 -21.27
CA ARG A 340 -14.39 -1.08 -21.80
C ARG A 340 -14.82 -0.14 -20.68
N TYR A 341 -15.64 -0.63 -19.75
CA TYR A 341 -15.98 0.14 -18.54
C TYR A 341 -14.73 0.44 -17.71
N LEU A 342 -13.90 -0.54 -17.37
CA LEU A 342 -12.69 -0.34 -16.56
C LEU A 342 -11.73 0.69 -17.14
N ALA A 343 -11.66 0.83 -18.47
CA ALA A 343 -10.81 1.79 -19.16
C ALA A 343 -11.55 3.07 -19.63
N GLU A 344 -12.81 3.27 -19.22
CA GLU A 344 -13.67 4.39 -19.66
C GLU A 344 -13.76 4.56 -21.19
N LEU A 345 -13.60 3.46 -21.94
CA LEU A 345 -13.63 3.46 -23.40
C LEU A 345 -15.03 3.68 -23.98
N ASP A 346 -16.07 3.55 -23.15
CA ASP A 346 -17.43 3.97 -23.44
C ASP A 346 -17.57 5.50 -23.49
N LYS A 347 -16.74 6.23 -22.74
CA LYS A 347 -16.66 7.71 -22.80
C LYS A 347 -15.84 8.21 -23.99
N VAL A 348 -15.03 7.35 -24.63
CA VAL A 348 -14.18 7.72 -25.76
C VAL A 348 -14.96 7.71 -27.07
N LYS A 349 -15.12 8.90 -27.68
CA LYS A 349 -15.63 9.03 -29.05
C LYS A 349 -14.51 8.85 -30.07
N VAL A 350 -14.47 7.70 -30.73
CA VAL A 350 -13.55 7.47 -31.85
C VAL A 350 -14.04 8.24 -33.07
N THR A 351 -13.26 9.20 -33.54
CA THR A 351 -13.49 9.90 -34.80
C THR A 351 -12.41 9.45 -35.79
N PRO A 352 -12.71 8.55 -36.75
CA PRO A 352 -11.73 8.14 -37.74
C PRO A 352 -11.42 9.34 -38.64
N ASN A 353 -10.23 9.93 -38.46
CA ASN A 353 -9.76 11.02 -39.28
C ASN A 353 -8.91 10.44 -40.43
N ASP A 354 -9.54 10.23 -41.59
CA ASP A 354 -8.86 9.72 -42.78
C ASP A 354 -8.13 10.88 -43.46
N VAL A 355 -6.94 11.23 -42.92
CA VAL A 355 -6.13 12.36 -43.41
C VAL A 355 -5.60 12.00 -44.80
N LYS A 356 -6.37 12.35 -45.83
CA LYS A 356 -5.92 12.26 -47.22
C LYS A 356 -4.88 13.35 -47.47
N LEU A 357 -3.62 12.96 -47.51
CA LEU A 357 -2.53 13.83 -47.93
C LEU A 357 -2.77 14.25 -49.38
N THR A 358 -3.17 15.50 -49.57
CA THR A 358 -3.26 16.11 -50.90
C THR A 358 -1.93 16.77 -51.21
N SER A 359 -1.35 16.47 -52.38
CA SER A 359 -0.10 17.11 -52.78
C SER A 359 -0.37 18.57 -53.13
N VAL A 360 0.38 19.48 -52.48
CA VAL A 360 0.35 20.90 -52.80
C VAL A 360 1.42 21.16 -53.86
N SER A 361 1.05 21.71 -55.00
CA SER A 361 2.00 22.15 -56.03
C SER A 361 3.00 23.16 -55.44
N PRO A 362 4.30 23.10 -55.77
CA PRO A 362 5.31 24.02 -55.25
C PRO A 362 4.92 25.51 -55.35
N ASN A 363 4.23 25.89 -56.43
CA ASN A 363 3.80 27.27 -56.66
C ASN A 363 2.71 27.74 -55.69
N ASN A 364 1.95 26.82 -55.10
CA ASN A 364 0.83 27.11 -54.21
C ASN A 364 1.21 27.02 -52.73
N ILE A 365 2.44 26.58 -52.40
CA ILE A 365 2.89 26.37 -51.01
C ILE A 365 2.73 27.64 -50.17
N LYS A 366 3.14 28.81 -50.68
CA LYS A 366 3.04 30.08 -49.93
C LYS A 366 1.59 30.43 -49.57
N SER A 367 0.70 30.39 -50.58
CA SER A 367 -0.72 30.65 -50.37
C SER A 367 -1.36 29.61 -49.44
N TYR A 368 -0.95 28.36 -49.54
CA TYR A 368 -1.42 27.29 -48.65
C TYR A 368 -0.96 27.50 -47.19
N ILE A 369 0.28 27.93 -46.98
CA ILE A 369 0.80 28.30 -45.65
C ILE A 369 0.01 29.48 -45.07
N GLU A 370 -0.21 30.54 -45.87
CA GLU A 370 -0.99 31.71 -45.43
C GLU A 370 -2.44 31.34 -45.10
N SER A 371 -3.06 30.47 -45.90
CA SER A 371 -4.46 30.06 -45.72
C SER A 371 -4.67 29.16 -44.49
N ASN A 372 -3.61 28.49 -44.02
CA ASN A 372 -3.65 27.61 -42.84
C ASN A 372 -2.77 28.16 -41.71
N LYS A 373 -2.52 29.47 -41.72
CA LYS A 373 -1.58 30.12 -40.80
C LYS A 373 -2.01 29.94 -39.34
N ASP A 374 -3.31 29.96 -39.06
CA ASP A 374 -3.89 29.70 -37.74
C ASP A 374 -3.50 28.32 -37.16
N VAL A 375 -3.52 27.29 -38.01
CA VAL A 375 -3.13 25.92 -37.65
C VAL A 375 -1.61 25.79 -37.59
N LEU A 376 -0.88 26.30 -38.58
CA LEU A 376 0.57 26.19 -38.65
C LEU A 376 1.29 27.00 -37.56
N ASP A 377 0.73 28.13 -37.15
CA ASP A 377 1.23 28.90 -36.00
C ASP A 377 0.95 28.16 -34.66
N SER A 378 0.07 27.15 -34.68
CA SER A 378 -0.30 26.30 -33.53
C SER A 378 0.42 24.94 -33.46
N ILE A 379 0.92 24.40 -34.59
CA ILE A 379 1.61 23.09 -34.66
C ILE A 379 3.10 23.28 -34.43
N ARG A 380 3.70 22.63 -33.41
CA ARG A 380 5.15 22.64 -33.19
C ARG A 380 5.77 21.32 -32.78
N ILE A 381 7.07 21.21 -33.07
CA ILE A 381 7.94 20.09 -32.71
C ILE A 381 8.50 20.40 -31.31
N TRP A 382 8.21 19.52 -30.37
CA TRP A 382 8.71 19.57 -29.01
C TRP A 382 10.19 19.16 -28.99
N ASP A 383 11.05 20.04 -28.48
CA ASP A 383 12.44 19.71 -28.14
C ASP A 383 12.75 20.21 -26.72
N TRP A 384 12.68 19.26 -25.79
CA TRP A 384 12.99 19.47 -24.37
C TRP A 384 14.42 19.99 -24.17
N GLU A 385 15.40 19.45 -24.91
CA GLU A 385 16.81 19.85 -24.79
C GLU A 385 17.01 21.28 -25.28
N ALA A 386 16.37 21.67 -26.38
CA ALA A 386 16.47 23.02 -26.92
C ALA A 386 15.82 24.07 -25.99
N ALA A 387 14.67 23.76 -25.38
CA ALA A 387 14.04 24.64 -24.40
C ALA A 387 14.95 24.83 -23.18
N PHE A 388 15.53 23.76 -22.65
CA PHE A 388 16.47 23.83 -21.54
C PHE A 388 17.75 24.60 -21.88
N ALA A 389 18.31 24.38 -23.07
CA ALA A 389 19.51 25.09 -23.53
C ALA A 389 19.28 26.61 -23.58
N LYS A 390 18.05 27.05 -23.91
CA LYS A 390 17.66 28.47 -23.91
C LYS A 390 17.32 29.02 -22.53
N LEU A 391 16.73 28.22 -21.64
CA LEU A 391 16.37 28.65 -20.28
C LEU A 391 17.57 28.66 -19.33
N LYS A 392 18.56 27.79 -19.52
CA LYS A 392 19.70 27.66 -18.61
C LYS A 392 20.52 28.96 -18.43
N PRO A 393 20.77 29.76 -19.48
CA PRO A 393 21.38 31.09 -19.31
C PRO A 393 20.55 32.07 -18.46
N GLU A 394 19.22 31.93 -18.39
CA GLU A 394 18.33 32.81 -17.61
C GLU A 394 18.43 32.56 -16.09
N ILE A 395 18.71 31.32 -15.66
CA ILE A 395 19.16 31.05 -14.28
C ILE A 395 20.53 31.72 -14.03
N GLY A 396 21.36 31.80 -15.07
CA GLY A 396 22.69 32.37 -15.00
C GLY A 396 23.62 31.57 -14.09
N LEU A 397 24.44 32.27 -13.31
CA LEU A 397 25.41 31.68 -12.37
C LEU A 397 24.83 31.49 -10.96
N ILE A 398 23.50 31.41 -10.79
CA ILE A 398 22.89 31.21 -9.48
C ILE A 398 23.19 29.78 -9.02
N PRO A 399 24.08 29.55 -8.02
CA PRO A 399 24.57 28.22 -7.72
C PRO A 399 23.63 27.41 -6.81
N TYR A 400 22.58 28.06 -6.31
CA TYR A 400 21.67 27.52 -5.30
C TYR A 400 20.27 27.19 -5.84
N ILE A 401 20.07 27.31 -7.16
CA ILE A 401 18.85 26.92 -7.86
C ILE A 401 19.23 26.08 -9.06
N THR A 402 18.46 25.04 -9.31
CA THR A 402 18.52 24.28 -10.56
C THR A 402 17.11 24.02 -11.07
N PHE A 403 17.00 23.45 -12.27
CA PHE A 403 15.72 23.10 -12.84
C PHE A 403 15.10 21.87 -12.16
N GLY A 404 13.79 21.92 -11.95
CA GLY A 404 12.96 20.80 -11.54
C GLY A 404 12.54 20.00 -12.76
N ASP A 405 11.54 20.53 -13.47
CA ASP A 405 10.96 20.00 -14.70
C ASP A 405 10.64 21.14 -15.69
N ASN A 406 10.12 20.82 -16.88
CA ASN A 406 9.71 21.76 -17.91
C ASN A 406 8.38 21.36 -18.56
N ASP A 407 7.36 22.18 -18.27
CA ASP A 407 5.98 21.97 -18.68
C ASP A 407 5.61 22.78 -19.92
N ILE A 408 4.64 22.26 -20.66
CA ILE A 408 3.97 23.03 -21.72
C ILE A 408 2.65 23.57 -21.17
N LEU A 409 2.59 24.89 -21.05
CA LEU A 409 1.42 25.59 -20.54
C LEU A 409 0.77 26.42 -21.65
N ARG A 410 -0.54 26.61 -21.55
CA ARG A 410 -1.28 27.48 -22.46
C ARG A 410 -1.97 28.59 -21.67
N PHE A 411 -1.60 29.83 -21.96
CA PHE A 411 -2.26 31.04 -21.44
C PHE A 411 -2.80 31.86 -22.60
N ASN A 412 -4.09 32.22 -22.57
CA ASN A 412 -4.73 33.06 -23.58
C ASN A 412 -4.41 32.64 -25.03
N ASN A 413 -4.57 31.34 -25.33
CA ASN A 413 -4.24 30.70 -26.62
C ASN A 413 -2.76 30.68 -27.03
N THR A 414 -1.86 31.29 -26.26
CA THR A 414 -0.41 31.21 -26.48
C THR A 414 0.19 30.04 -25.71
N LEU A 415 1.07 29.29 -26.37
CA LEU A 415 1.81 28.18 -25.77
C LEU A 415 3.14 28.66 -25.20
N TYR A 416 3.49 28.12 -24.05
CA TYR A 416 4.67 28.49 -23.28
C TYR A 416 5.39 27.24 -22.77
N TRP A 417 6.72 27.27 -22.81
CA TRP A 417 7.58 26.32 -22.11
C TRP A 417 7.94 26.91 -20.77
N THR A 418 7.53 26.26 -19.69
CA THR A 418 7.69 26.79 -18.33
C THR A 418 8.50 25.82 -17.52
N ALA A 419 9.72 26.21 -17.18
CA ALA A 419 10.56 25.41 -16.32
C ALA A 419 10.32 25.77 -14.85
N SER A 420 10.04 24.73 -14.07
CA SER A 420 10.06 24.80 -12.61
C SER A 420 11.49 24.83 -12.10
N MET A 421 11.67 25.45 -10.94
CA MET A 421 12.96 25.60 -10.29
C MET A 421 12.91 24.95 -8.91
N LYS A 422 14.05 24.45 -8.46
CA LYS A 422 14.21 23.84 -7.14
C LYS A 422 15.47 24.33 -6.43
N PRO A 423 15.40 24.58 -5.11
CA PRO A 423 16.55 24.98 -4.32
C PRO A 423 17.52 23.81 -4.13
N VAL A 424 18.81 24.09 -4.20
CA VAL A 424 19.90 23.13 -3.96
C VAL A 424 20.99 23.79 -3.13
N VAL A 425 21.76 22.98 -2.39
CA VAL A 425 22.97 23.48 -1.71
C VAL A 425 24.09 23.59 -2.73
N PRO A 426 24.72 24.77 -2.90
CA PRO A 426 25.91 24.90 -3.73
C PRO A 426 27.05 23.98 -3.26
N ASN A 427 27.77 23.38 -4.20
CA ASN A 427 28.95 22.55 -3.90
C ASN A 427 30.09 23.31 -3.18
N THR A 428 30.03 24.65 -3.16
CA THR A 428 30.97 25.51 -2.45
C THR A 428 30.69 25.64 -0.95
N VAL A 429 29.51 25.20 -0.47
CA VAL A 429 29.18 25.21 0.95
C VAL A 429 29.96 24.09 1.65
N SER A 430 30.75 24.45 2.67
CA SER A 430 31.50 23.46 3.45
C SER A 430 30.55 22.58 4.26
N LEU A 431 30.98 21.33 4.54
CA LEU A 431 30.17 20.34 5.24
C LEU A 431 29.69 20.83 6.63
N GLU A 432 30.54 21.59 7.32
CA GLU A 432 30.23 22.16 8.64
C GLU A 432 29.08 23.20 8.61
N ASN A 433 28.87 23.85 7.46
CA ASN A 433 27.84 24.87 7.26
C ASN A 433 26.60 24.32 6.56
N ARG A 434 26.63 23.05 6.14
CA ARG A 434 25.59 22.44 5.30
C ARG A 434 24.22 22.46 5.98
N TRP A 435 24.13 22.02 7.22
CA TRP A 435 22.87 22.01 7.97
C TRP A 435 22.26 23.40 8.07
N TYR A 436 23.04 24.44 8.41
CA TYR A 436 22.53 25.81 8.50
C TYR A 436 21.96 26.29 7.16
N ASN A 437 22.67 26.00 6.08
CA ASN A 437 22.29 26.44 4.74
C ASN A 437 21.03 25.72 4.22
N GLU A 438 20.93 24.41 4.45
CA GLU A 438 19.77 23.59 4.06
C GLU A 438 18.48 24.06 4.76
N HIS A 439 18.56 24.38 6.05
CA HIS A 439 17.36 24.59 6.87
C HIS A 439 16.98 26.07 7.02
N LEU A 440 17.94 27.01 6.95
CA LEU A 440 17.70 28.43 7.27
C LEU A 440 17.98 29.41 6.12
N VAL A 441 18.72 29.01 5.07
CA VAL A 441 19.15 29.91 3.99
C VAL A 441 18.48 29.56 2.66
N TYR A 442 18.69 28.34 2.17
CA TYR A 442 18.19 27.83 0.89
C TYR A 442 16.77 27.26 1.02
N THR A 443 15.85 28.11 1.47
CA THR A 443 14.50 27.70 1.89
C THR A 443 13.44 27.78 0.79
N HIS A 444 13.67 28.54 -0.28
CA HIS A 444 12.65 28.83 -1.29
C HIS A 444 13.28 29.15 -2.64
N VAL A 445 12.44 29.23 -3.68
CA VAL A 445 12.81 29.79 -4.98
C VAL A 445 12.35 31.24 -5.05
N PRO A 446 13.25 32.23 -5.26
CA PRO A 446 12.92 33.65 -5.25
C PRO A 446 12.17 34.09 -6.50
N LYS A 447 12.51 33.53 -7.66
CA LYS A 447 12.02 33.96 -8.98
C LYS A 447 11.06 32.97 -9.64
N GLY A 448 10.34 32.15 -8.90
CA GLY A 448 9.22 31.36 -9.42
C GLY A 448 9.58 30.45 -10.58
N PHE A 449 9.03 30.74 -11.76
CA PHE A 449 9.24 29.98 -12.98
C PHE A 449 10.04 30.78 -14.01
N LEU A 450 10.68 30.07 -14.94
CA LEU A 450 11.24 30.64 -16.15
C LEU A 450 10.46 30.15 -17.36
N THR A 451 10.05 31.07 -18.23
CA THR A 451 9.14 30.75 -19.32
C THR A 451 9.64 31.29 -20.65
N LEU A 452 9.54 30.46 -21.70
CA LEU A 452 9.70 30.85 -23.09
C LEU A 452 8.34 30.83 -23.78
N GLU A 453 8.05 31.84 -24.60
CA GLU A 453 6.99 31.70 -25.58
C GLU A 453 7.40 30.62 -26.58
N ALA A 454 6.53 29.62 -26.79
CA ALA A 454 6.92 28.45 -27.53
C ALA A 454 7.17 28.76 -29.02
N THR A 455 6.53 29.78 -29.61
CA THR A 455 6.63 30.09 -31.06
C THR A 455 7.95 30.77 -31.39
N SER A 456 8.19 31.86 -30.71
CA SER A 456 9.38 32.68 -30.90
C SER A 456 10.61 32.05 -30.22
N GLY A 457 10.38 31.21 -29.20
CA GLY A 457 11.41 30.70 -28.32
C GLY A 457 12.13 31.83 -27.57
N GLN A 458 11.46 32.97 -27.38
CA GLN A 458 11.94 34.12 -26.63
C GLN A 458 11.48 34.01 -25.17
N SER A 459 12.33 34.46 -24.25
CA SER A 459 11.96 34.53 -22.84
C SER A 459 10.88 35.58 -22.62
N VAL A 460 9.93 35.24 -21.75
CA VAL A 460 8.83 36.13 -21.37
C VAL A 460 8.91 36.48 -19.91
N LYS A 461 8.36 37.64 -19.55
CA LYS A 461 8.27 38.06 -18.15
C LYS A 461 7.28 37.17 -17.42
N THR A 462 7.80 36.27 -16.59
CA THR A 462 6.96 35.31 -15.87
C THR A 462 6.05 35.94 -14.82
N GLU A 463 6.24 37.22 -14.47
CA GLU A 463 5.33 37.97 -13.58
C GLU A 463 3.98 38.26 -14.25
N ASP A 464 3.98 38.39 -15.58
CA ASP A 464 2.77 38.62 -16.37
C ASP A 464 1.89 37.36 -16.43
N LEU A 465 2.50 36.18 -16.20
CA LEU A 465 1.82 34.89 -16.19
C LEU A 465 1.54 34.40 -14.76
N PHE A 466 2.51 34.56 -13.85
CA PHE A 466 2.48 34.08 -12.48
C PHE A 466 2.85 35.23 -11.51
N PRO A 467 1.86 35.98 -11.01
CA PRO A 467 2.12 37.10 -10.10
C PRO A 467 2.77 36.67 -8.78
N GLN A 468 2.38 35.51 -8.23
CA GLN A 468 3.05 34.91 -7.09
C GLN A 468 4.33 34.19 -7.54
N ARG A 469 5.48 34.83 -7.25
CA ARG A 469 6.81 34.38 -7.66
C ARG A 469 7.56 33.57 -6.61
N LEU A 470 7.30 33.79 -5.33
CA LEU A 470 8.01 33.07 -4.27
C LEU A 470 7.43 31.66 -4.12
N ILE A 471 8.28 30.64 -4.29
CA ILE A 471 7.89 29.23 -4.13
C ILE A 471 8.57 28.68 -2.89
N TYR A 472 7.77 28.39 -1.87
CA TYR A 472 8.17 27.68 -0.64
C TYR A 472 7.77 26.20 -0.66
N TYR A 473 6.79 25.85 -1.48
CA TYR A 473 6.28 24.51 -1.72
C TYR A 473 6.37 24.20 -3.23
N GLY A 474 7.19 23.22 -3.60
CA GLY A 474 7.58 22.96 -5.00
C GLY A 474 8.01 21.53 -5.22
N GLU A 475 8.81 21.27 -6.25
CA GLU A 475 9.20 19.91 -6.62
C GLU A 475 10.71 19.68 -6.50
N GLY A 476 11.07 18.63 -5.76
CA GLY A 476 12.42 18.09 -5.67
C GLY A 476 13.45 19.01 -5.02
N GLY A 477 14.71 18.57 -5.06
CA GLY A 477 15.82 19.29 -4.41
C GLY A 477 15.59 19.40 -2.91
N LEU A 478 15.93 20.55 -2.33
CA LEU A 478 15.75 20.76 -0.89
C LEU A 478 14.29 20.77 -0.42
N PHE A 479 13.31 20.86 -1.31
CA PHE A 479 11.90 20.68 -0.93
C PHE A 479 11.60 19.24 -0.50
N HIS A 480 12.22 18.26 -1.15
CA HIS A 480 12.07 16.83 -0.87
C HIS A 480 13.09 16.35 0.16
N GLU A 481 14.32 16.86 0.08
CA GLU A 481 15.43 16.37 0.90
C GLU A 481 15.31 16.79 2.37
N THR A 482 14.67 17.94 2.65
CA THR A 482 14.64 18.46 4.02
C THR A 482 13.48 19.43 4.32
N TRP A 483 13.31 19.73 5.61
CA TRP A 483 12.48 20.82 6.12
C TRP A 483 13.30 22.12 6.20
N SER A 484 12.61 23.25 6.34
CA SER A 484 13.25 24.55 6.60
C SER A 484 12.61 25.24 7.80
N ALA A 485 13.31 26.16 8.45
CA ALA A 485 12.81 26.81 9.65
C ALA A 485 13.29 28.25 9.79
N PHE A 486 12.73 28.93 10.78
CA PHE A 486 13.23 30.21 11.26
C PHE A 486 12.76 30.47 12.70
N PRO A 487 13.53 31.21 13.52
CA PRO A 487 13.10 31.55 14.87
C PRO A 487 11.93 32.53 14.82
N ALA A 488 10.89 32.28 15.63
CA ALA A 488 9.65 33.06 15.61
C ALA A 488 9.86 34.53 16.02
N ASN A 489 10.93 34.83 16.76
CA ASN A 489 11.31 36.19 17.19
C ASN A 489 12.29 36.89 16.24
N ARG A 490 12.46 36.41 14.99
CA ARG A 490 13.40 37.01 14.00
C ARG A 490 13.09 38.47 13.63
N GLY A 491 11.88 38.96 13.94
CA GLY A 491 11.41 40.27 13.53
C GLY A 491 11.41 40.39 12.00
N GLY A 492 12.21 41.30 11.45
CA GLY A 492 12.42 41.48 10.02
C GLY A 492 13.79 41.02 9.49
N THR A 493 14.64 40.44 10.34
CA THR A 493 15.95 39.95 9.93
C THR A 493 15.82 38.53 9.41
N SER A 494 16.22 38.28 8.17
CA SER A 494 16.17 36.95 7.56
C SER A 494 17.53 36.48 7.10
N ALA A 495 17.81 35.20 7.38
CA ALA A 495 18.95 34.47 6.83
C ALA A 495 18.63 33.85 5.46
N GLU A 496 17.36 33.86 5.05
CA GLU A 496 16.94 33.35 3.76
C GLU A 496 17.56 34.17 2.63
N ILE A 497 17.73 33.54 1.47
CA ILE A 497 18.23 34.22 0.26
C ILE A 497 17.38 35.46 -0.05
N ASP A 498 18.05 36.48 -0.60
CA ASP A 498 17.47 37.78 -0.94
C ASP A 498 16.83 38.51 0.27
N LYS A 499 17.17 38.07 1.49
CA LYS A 499 16.58 38.53 2.75
C LYS A 499 15.05 38.36 2.76
N ALA A 500 14.55 37.36 2.05
CA ALA A 500 13.11 37.07 2.00
C ALA A 500 12.59 36.77 3.41
N VAL A 501 11.40 37.27 3.72
CA VAL A 501 10.72 37.00 5.00
C VAL A 501 9.44 36.25 4.68
N TYR A 502 9.45 34.94 4.93
CA TYR A 502 8.21 34.17 4.88
C TYR A 502 7.18 34.75 5.86
N SER A 503 5.99 35.05 5.35
CA SER A 503 4.86 35.63 6.08
C SER A 503 3.54 34.88 5.86
N GLY A 504 3.62 33.71 5.21
CA GLY A 504 2.49 32.84 4.95
C GLY A 504 2.10 31.98 6.16
N ASN A 505 1.12 31.11 5.93
CA ASN A 505 0.53 30.25 6.96
C ASN A 505 1.05 28.80 6.93
N GLY A 506 1.89 28.45 5.97
CA GLY A 506 2.45 27.10 5.84
C GLY A 506 3.37 26.76 7.00
N GLY A 507 3.50 25.47 7.33
CA GLY A 507 4.35 24.98 8.41
C GLY A 507 3.71 25.06 9.80
N ILE A 508 4.53 24.85 10.83
CA ILE A 508 4.10 24.78 12.23
C ILE A 508 5.11 25.46 13.15
N THR A 509 4.61 26.21 14.13
CA THR A 509 5.45 26.82 15.17
C THR A 509 5.59 25.88 16.37
N LEU A 510 6.84 25.51 16.68
CA LEU A 510 7.18 24.62 17.78
C LEU A 510 7.78 25.40 18.94
N SER A 511 7.18 25.26 20.12
CA SER A 511 7.76 25.77 21.36
C SER A 511 8.65 24.72 22.04
N PRO A 512 9.73 25.14 22.74
CA PRO A 512 10.43 24.27 23.67
C PRO A 512 9.48 23.60 24.69
N PRO A 513 9.67 22.32 25.06
CA PRO A 513 10.75 21.43 24.66
C PRO A 513 10.47 20.62 23.37
N LEU A 514 9.31 20.78 22.72
CA LEU A 514 8.95 20.00 21.52
C LEU A 514 9.91 20.27 20.36
N SER A 515 10.34 21.52 20.20
CA SER A 515 11.36 21.89 19.22
C SER A 515 12.69 21.15 19.43
N TRP A 516 13.08 20.87 20.67
CA TRP A 516 14.33 20.16 21.00
C TRP A 516 14.27 18.68 20.65
N VAL A 517 13.10 18.06 20.79
CA VAL A 517 12.89 16.65 20.46
C VAL A 517 12.80 16.47 18.94
N PHE A 518 12.18 17.42 18.24
CA PHE A 518 12.13 17.45 16.78
C PHE A 518 13.53 17.63 16.17
N GLU A 519 14.27 18.63 16.66
CA GLU A 519 15.62 18.94 16.17
C GLU A 519 16.52 19.37 17.35
N PRO A 520 17.43 18.48 17.80
CA PRO A 520 18.31 18.74 18.93
C PRO A 520 19.17 20.00 18.82
N ASN A 521 19.52 20.46 17.61
CA ASN A 521 20.26 21.70 17.43
C ASN A 521 19.52 22.91 18.00
N PHE A 522 18.19 22.89 18.05
CA PHE A 522 17.38 23.95 18.64
C PHE A 522 17.48 24.02 20.17
N LEU A 523 17.87 22.94 20.85
CA LEU A 523 18.11 22.97 22.29
C LEU A 523 19.21 23.97 22.66
N LEU A 524 20.28 24.02 21.87
CA LEU A 524 21.44 24.87 22.14
C LEU A 524 21.32 26.25 21.50
N SER A 525 20.76 26.32 20.28
CA SER A 525 20.66 27.57 19.52
C SER A 525 19.44 28.42 19.88
N TYR A 526 18.31 27.79 20.18
CA TYR A 526 17.04 28.44 20.49
C TYR A 526 16.38 27.86 21.77
N PRO A 527 17.09 27.85 22.91
CA PRO A 527 16.62 27.17 24.13
C PRO A 527 15.28 27.71 24.65
N SER A 528 15.02 29.02 24.51
CA SER A 528 13.82 29.68 25.02
C SER A 528 12.94 30.28 23.91
N THR A 529 13.26 30.02 22.66
CA THR A 529 12.62 30.64 21.50
C THR A 529 11.86 29.59 20.71
N SER A 530 10.61 29.90 20.34
CA SER A 530 9.85 29.02 19.44
C SER A 530 10.41 29.10 18.03
N VAL A 531 10.42 27.98 17.32
CA VAL A 531 10.93 27.89 15.95
C VAL A 531 9.79 27.52 15.03
N HIS A 532 9.59 28.30 13.98
CA HIS A 532 8.64 27.98 12.92
C HIS A 532 9.30 27.06 11.91
N VAL A 533 8.69 25.91 11.64
CA VAL A 533 9.23 24.83 10.80
C VAL A 533 8.27 24.57 9.64
N MET A 534 8.76 24.74 8.41
CA MET A 534 8.07 24.37 7.18
C MET A 534 8.51 22.97 6.76
N ARG A 535 7.55 22.04 6.67
CA ARG A 535 7.76 20.62 6.35
C ARG A 535 6.86 20.20 5.19
N TYR A 536 7.14 19.02 4.62
CA TYR A 536 6.40 18.48 3.47
C TYR A 536 6.27 19.54 2.37
N LYS A 537 7.44 20.07 1.99
CA LYS A 537 7.56 21.18 1.04
C LYS A 537 7.52 20.68 -0.39
N ASP A 538 7.99 19.46 -0.62
CA ASP A 538 7.76 18.75 -1.85
C ASP A 538 6.27 18.42 -2.02
N VAL A 539 5.73 18.74 -3.20
CA VAL A 539 4.31 18.55 -3.49
C VAL A 539 3.92 17.07 -3.44
N TYR A 540 4.77 16.15 -3.92
CA TYR A 540 4.49 14.73 -3.86
C TYR A 540 4.46 14.23 -2.42
N ASP A 541 5.51 14.51 -1.64
CA ASP A 541 5.59 14.08 -0.23
C ASP A 541 4.39 14.58 0.59
N ARG A 542 3.96 15.82 0.31
CA ARG A 542 2.81 16.44 0.97
C ARG A 542 1.51 15.74 0.60
N MET A 543 1.29 15.49 -0.68
CA MET A 543 0.09 14.82 -1.18
C MET A 543 0.04 13.36 -0.73
N GLU A 544 1.16 12.63 -0.74
CA GLU A 544 1.27 11.26 -0.22
C GLU A 544 0.97 11.20 1.29
N THR A 545 1.44 12.18 2.06
CA THR A 545 1.22 12.24 3.51
C THR A 545 -0.25 12.51 3.86
N LEU A 546 -0.91 13.41 3.13
CA LEU A 546 -2.26 13.91 3.47
C LEU A 546 -3.38 13.17 2.73
N TYR A 547 -3.08 12.68 1.53
CA TYR A 547 -4.02 12.01 0.64
C TYR A 547 -3.43 10.68 0.14
N PRO A 548 -3.09 9.72 1.04
CA PRO A 548 -2.39 8.47 0.69
C PRO A 548 -3.25 7.46 -0.10
N TYR A 549 -4.50 7.79 -0.40
CA TYR A 549 -5.43 6.93 -1.14
C TYR A 549 -5.45 7.19 -2.64
N PHE A 550 -4.70 8.19 -3.13
CA PHE A 550 -4.45 8.41 -4.55
C PHE A 550 -3.09 7.85 -4.99
N LEU A 551 -2.94 7.67 -6.29
CA LEU A 551 -1.71 7.23 -6.92
C LEU A 551 -0.90 8.42 -7.41
N TYR A 552 0.36 8.50 -6.98
CA TYR A 552 1.32 9.53 -7.39
C TYR A 552 2.47 8.96 -8.24
N GLU A 553 2.55 7.63 -8.33
CA GLU A 553 3.45 6.91 -9.23
C GLU A 553 2.62 5.90 -10.04
N LEU A 554 2.76 5.95 -11.36
CA LEU A 554 2.10 5.05 -12.29
C LEU A 554 3.14 4.50 -13.26
N PHE A 555 3.18 3.17 -13.42
CA PHE A 555 4.10 2.48 -14.33
C PHE A 555 5.59 2.79 -14.10
N GLY A 556 5.99 3.03 -12.84
CA GLY A 556 7.36 3.35 -12.46
C GLY A 556 7.76 4.81 -12.75
N GLN A 557 6.78 5.68 -13.02
CA GLN A 557 7.00 7.10 -13.26
C GLN A 557 6.12 7.93 -12.33
N LYS A 558 6.66 9.05 -11.82
CA LYS A 558 5.86 10.01 -11.06
C LYS A 558 4.81 10.63 -11.96
N LEU A 559 3.62 10.83 -11.41
CA LEU A 559 2.53 11.50 -12.09
C LEU A 559 2.88 12.96 -12.27
N ASP A 560 2.90 13.43 -13.52
CA ASP A 560 3.25 14.80 -13.82
C ASP A 560 2.28 15.82 -13.19
N ILE A 561 2.81 16.93 -12.70
CA ILE A 561 2.04 18.01 -12.05
C ILE A 561 2.44 19.34 -12.67
N TYR A 562 1.48 20.25 -12.81
CA TYR A 562 1.70 21.44 -13.65
C TYR A 562 1.41 22.72 -12.86
N PRO A 563 2.19 23.80 -13.05
CA PRO A 563 1.91 25.07 -12.42
C PRO A 563 0.74 25.77 -13.12
N VAL A 564 -0.20 26.26 -12.31
CA VAL A 564 -1.39 27.01 -12.74
C VAL A 564 -1.58 28.26 -11.87
N THR A 565 -2.38 29.21 -12.33
CA THR A 565 -2.67 30.44 -11.57
C THR A 565 -4.14 30.85 -11.69
N ASP A 566 -4.66 31.51 -10.66
CA ASP A 566 -5.96 32.18 -10.67
C ASP A 566 -5.85 33.67 -11.07
N GLY A 567 -4.65 34.12 -11.49
CA GLY A 567 -4.33 35.52 -11.78
C GLY A 567 -3.81 36.32 -10.58
N LYS A 568 -3.67 35.69 -9.42
CA LYS A 568 -3.06 36.29 -8.22
C LYS A 568 -2.08 35.33 -7.56
N ASN A 569 -2.54 34.14 -7.21
CA ASN A 569 -1.78 33.10 -6.56
C ASN A 569 -1.34 32.06 -7.60
N THR A 570 -0.31 31.30 -7.26
CA THR A 570 0.22 30.23 -8.10
C THR A 570 0.06 28.91 -7.37
N TYR A 571 -0.31 27.86 -8.11
CA TYR A 571 -0.62 26.54 -7.57
C TYR A 571 0.06 25.45 -8.40
N TRP A 572 0.32 24.32 -7.78
CA TRP A 572 0.55 23.05 -8.47
C TRP A 572 -0.79 22.34 -8.68
N LEU A 573 -1.11 22.01 -9.92
CA LEU A 573 -2.25 21.18 -10.28
C LEU A 573 -1.83 19.71 -10.27
N VAL A 574 -2.28 18.98 -9.24
CA VAL A 574 -1.97 17.56 -9.04
C VAL A 574 -3.18 16.73 -9.47
N PRO A 575 -3.07 15.83 -10.47
CA PRO A 575 -4.17 14.95 -10.82
C PRO A 575 -4.42 13.92 -9.70
N LEU A 576 -5.69 13.70 -9.36
CA LEU A 576 -6.09 12.76 -8.31
C LEU A 576 -6.61 11.49 -8.97
N ILE A 577 -5.75 10.47 -9.03
CA ILE A 577 -6.06 9.19 -9.66
C ILE A 577 -6.22 8.13 -8.59
N ILE A 578 -7.33 7.40 -8.61
CA ILE A 578 -7.48 6.16 -7.83
C ILE A 578 -7.18 4.97 -8.74
N GLY A 579 -6.58 3.94 -8.16
CA GLY A 579 -6.33 2.69 -8.88
C GLY A 579 -6.52 1.46 -8.02
N PHE A 580 -7.11 0.43 -8.62
CA PHE A 580 -7.40 -0.83 -7.95
C PHE A 580 -6.98 -2.03 -8.79
N ASP A 581 -6.48 -3.04 -8.08
CA ASP A 581 -6.25 -4.36 -8.62
C ASP A 581 -7.59 -5.06 -8.86
N THR A 582 -7.76 -5.64 -10.04
CA THR A 582 -8.99 -6.29 -10.48
C THR A 582 -8.83 -7.81 -10.64
N ARG A 583 -7.73 -8.41 -10.16
CA ARG A 583 -7.52 -9.87 -10.23
C ARG A 583 -8.62 -10.69 -9.54
N SER A 584 -9.34 -10.07 -8.61
CA SER A 584 -10.51 -10.65 -7.93
C SER A 584 -11.86 -10.26 -8.53
N VAL A 585 -11.87 -9.55 -9.65
CA VAL A 585 -13.07 -9.07 -10.36
C VAL A 585 -13.30 -9.93 -11.60
N PRO A 586 -14.40 -10.71 -11.69
CA PRO A 586 -14.67 -11.54 -12.86
C PRO A 586 -14.69 -10.79 -14.19
N TYR A 587 -14.15 -11.42 -15.23
CA TYR A 587 -14.04 -10.88 -16.58
C TYR A 587 -13.04 -9.72 -16.76
N SER A 588 -12.32 -9.30 -15.71
CA SER A 588 -11.39 -8.16 -15.78
C SER A 588 -10.12 -8.48 -16.56
N MET A 589 -9.75 -9.75 -16.72
CA MET A 589 -8.47 -10.17 -17.30
C MET A 589 -7.25 -9.53 -16.62
N GLY A 590 -7.39 -9.06 -15.37
CA GLY A 590 -6.33 -8.40 -14.60
C GLY A 590 -6.03 -6.95 -15.03
N ASN A 591 -6.84 -6.36 -15.90
CA ASN A 591 -6.64 -4.96 -16.30
C ASN A 591 -6.97 -4.01 -15.14
N PRO A 592 -6.09 -3.06 -14.80
CA PRO A 592 -6.27 -2.19 -13.64
C PRO A 592 -7.52 -1.31 -13.81
N TYR A 593 -8.22 -1.08 -12.70
CA TYR A 593 -9.29 -0.09 -12.65
C TYR A 593 -8.68 1.25 -12.25
N LEU A 594 -8.55 2.19 -13.18
CA LEU A 594 -8.00 3.53 -12.95
C LEU A 594 -9.07 4.60 -13.19
N ARG A 595 -9.17 5.59 -12.30
CA ARG A 595 -10.09 6.73 -12.46
C ARG A 595 -9.44 8.04 -12.05
N LEU A 596 -9.53 9.03 -12.92
CA LEU A 596 -9.27 10.42 -12.55
C LEU A 596 -10.50 10.97 -11.84
N VAL A 597 -10.41 11.19 -10.52
CA VAL A 597 -11.53 11.69 -9.72
C VAL A 597 -11.56 13.21 -9.61
N GLY A 598 -10.47 13.87 -9.99
CA GLY A 598 -10.36 15.32 -9.91
C GLY A 598 -8.91 15.79 -9.85
N PHE A 599 -8.72 16.98 -9.33
CA PHE A 599 -7.42 17.62 -9.18
C PHE A 599 -7.28 18.22 -7.79
N ALA A 600 -6.06 18.34 -7.30
CA ALA A 600 -5.72 19.17 -6.15
C ALA A 600 -4.92 20.39 -6.63
N LEU A 601 -5.22 21.55 -6.05
CA LEU A 601 -4.39 22.75 -6.14
C LEU A 601 -3.57 22.85 -4.87
N VAL A 602 -2.25 22.85 -5.00
CA VAL A 602 -1.32 23.07 -3.88
C VAL A 602 -0.69 24.44 -4.04
N ASP A 603 -0.98 25.37 -3.13
CA ASP A 603 -0.45 26.72 -3.16
C ASP A 603 1.08 26.73 -3.04
N THR A 604 1.78 27.40 -3.96
CA THR A 604 3.25 27.37 -4.00
C THR A 604 3.92 28.13 -2.84
N TYR A 605 3.19 28.99 -2.14
CA TYR A 605 3.69 29.81 -1.04
C TYR A 605 3.23 29.28 0.33
N ASN A 606 1.97 28.91 0.49
CA ASN A 606 1.41 28.42 1.75
C ASN A 606 1.36 26.90 1.87
N GLY A 607 1.37 26.17 0.74
CA GLY A 607 1.18 24.72 0.73
C GLY A 607 -0.26 24.31 1.08
N ASP A 608 -1.21 25.23 1.09
CA ASP A 608 -2.62 24.92 1.28
C ASP A 608 -3.14 24.08 0.11
N ILE A 609 -3.99 23.10 0.41
CA ILE A 609 -4.51 22.15 -0.58
C ILE A 609 -6.01 22.37 -0.76
N GLN A 610 -6.40 22.69 -1.99
CA GLN A 610 -7.79 22.74 -2.40
C GLN A 610 -8.11 21.59 -3.35
N LEU A 611 -9.11 20.78 -3.02
CA LEU A 611 -9.58 19.70 -3.89
C LEU A 611 -10.64 20.23 -4.87
N LEU A 612 -10.41 20.00 -6.15
CA LEU A 612 -11.34 20.21 -7.25
C LEU A 612 -11.89 18.85 -7.68
N LYS A 613 -13.15 18.57 -7.32
CA LYS A 613 -13.79 17.32 -7.73
C LYS A 613 -14.20 17.40 -9.19
N SER A 614 -13.85 16.37 -9.97
CA SER A 614 -14.58 16.05 -11.20
C SER A 614 -15.93 15.46 -10.78
N GLY A 615 -17.02 15.83 -11.44
CA GLY A 615 -18.40 15.63 -10.97
C GLY A 615 -18.94 14.19 -10.96
N ASP A 616 -18.09 13.16 -10.97
CA ASP A 616 -18.50 11.75 -11.01
C ASP A 616 -18.33 11.04 -9.64
#